data_AF-A0A3N8QKW2-F1
#
_entry.id   AF-A0A3N8QKW2-F1
#
_cell.length_a   1.000
_cell.length_b   1.000
_cell.length_c   1.000
_cell.angle_alpha   90.00
_cell.angle_beta   90.00
_cell.angle_gamma   90.00
#
_symmetry.space_group_name_H-M   'P 1'
#
loop_
_entity.id
_entity.type
_entity.pdbx_description
1 polymer ?
#
loop_
_entity_poly.entity_id
_entity_poly.type
_entity_poly.pdbx_seq_one_letter_code
_entity_poly.pdbx_strand_id
1 'polypeptide(L)'
;MQNRNTAATGSDQGGAPLPGDGLEAVLVAELGDALVTRSADIDPRYFTAYNEPAGARPRALVRPRSIDDVSRTLALCTRLGQPVVPQGGLTGLARGAVALGGEVVLSMERFAGIEVLDAAAGTMTVRAGTPLQTVQEAAEAAGFTFGVDLGARGSCQIGGMLATNAGGTRAIRYGMMREQVLGLEAVLADGTVVSSMNRMLKNNAGYDLKQLFIGSEGTLGVVTRAVLRLHPLLAAPATALCRVRDYDAVVALWNRVRMLPEVVSFEAMWPAFYDYVARHTPGVSAPFAGDDGFAILIECATSAPGGDAHQALETGLAAGFDAGLVEDAVLATSERQARDLWALREGLAIDALPHLVNFDVSLPTGELGAFAERCEAALRARWPDVTCLFFGHVGDGNVHIGVSLAGMTDADLDALDHCVYAVVRDMGGSVSAEHGIGVLKRAYLAHTRSDAEIGLMRRLKAALDPLGILNPGKVL
;
A
#
# COMPACT_ATOMS: atom_id res chain seq x y z
N MET A 1 44.07 -47.97 32.46
CA MET A 1 43.81 -46.64 33.07
C MET A 1 42.78 -45.96 32.17
N GLN A 2 41.48 -45.98 32.49
CA GLN A 2 40.74 -44.89 33.17
C GLN A 2 41.01 -43.53 32.48
N ASN A 3 40.04 -42.75 31.96
CA ASN A 3 38.73 -42.41 32.49
C ASN A 3 37.90 -41.59 31.46
N ARG A 4 36.57 -41.78 31.45
CA ARG A 4 35.43 -40.81 31.41
C ARG A 4 35.36 -39.70 30.31
N ASN A 5 34.29 -39.68 29.48
CA ASN A 5 32.96 -39.01 29.66
C ASN A 5 33.08 -37.47 29.47
N THR A 6 32.33 -36.75 28.62
CA THR A 6 30.86 -36.64 28.50
C THR A 6 30.45 -35.93 27.21
N ALA A 7 29.31 -36.36 26.65
CA ALA A 7 28.50 -35.62 25.70
C ALA A 7 27.85 -34.39 26.35
N ALA A 8 27.72 -33.29 25.61
CA ALA A 8 26.89 -32.15 25.98
C ALA A 8 25.79 -31.99 24.93
N THR A 9 24.60 -32.48 25.28
CA THR A 9 23.32 -32.17 24.66
C THR A 9 22.96 -30.72 25.01
N GLY A 10 22.94 -29.82 24.03
CA GLY A 10 22.35 -28.50 24.17
C GLY A 10 20.83 -28.64 24.29
N SER A 11 20.29 -28.26 25.43
CA SER A 11 18.87 -28.23 25.72
C SER A 11 18.17 -27.13 24.91
N ASP A 12 17.26 -27.55 24.05
CA ASP A 12 16.20 -26.74 23.47
C ASP A 12 15.23 -26.33 24.59
N GLN A 13 15.28 -25.06 25.01
CA GLN A 13 14.29 -24.46 25.92
C GLN A 13 13.49 -23.42 25.13
N GLY A 14 12.62 -23.90 24.24
CA GLY A 14 11.43 -23.15 23.86
C GLY A 14 10.49 -23.08 25.06
N GLY A 15 10.61 -22.01 25.86
CA GLY A 15 9.72 -21.75 26.99
C GLY A 15 8.27 -21.61 26.50
N ALA A 16 7.34 -22.33 27.15
CA ALA A 16 5.92 -22.21 26.85
C ALA A 16 5.46 -20.74 27.03
N PRO A 17 4.50 -20.23 26.21
CA PRO A 17 4.00 -18.88 26.33
C PRO A 17 3.49 -18.61 27.76
N LEU A 18 3.93 -17.49 28.36
CA LEU A 18 3.43 -17.09 29.68
C LEU A 18 1.90 -16.91 29.63
N PRO A 19 1.16 -17.29 30.70
CA PRO A 19 -0.28 -17.01 30.83
C PRO A 19 -0.61 -15.53 30.61
N GLY A 20 -1.85 -15.23 30.21
CA GLY A 20 -2.41 -13.89 29.94
C GLY A 20 -1.81 -12.79 30.84
N ASP A 21 -2.14 -12.90 32.11
CA ASP A 21 -1.80 -11.97 33.19
C ASP A 21 -0.28 -11.87 33.46
N GLY A 22 0.45 -12.95 33.22
CA GLY A 22 1.90 -13.02 33.46
C GLY A 22 2.69 -12.20 32.43
N LEU A 23 2.30 -12.24 31.15
CA LEU A 23 2.94 -11.45 30.10
C LEU A 23 2.74 -9.95 30.35
N GLU A 24 1.50 -9.53 30.60
CA GLU A 24 1.16 -8.11 30.78
C GLU A 24 1.92 -7.52 31.97
N ALA A 25 2.02 -8.27 33.08
CA ALA A 25 2.79 -7.85 34.25
C ALA A 25 4.28 -7.66 33.93
N VAL A 26 4.88 -8.58 33.16
CA VAL A 26 6.29 -8.47 32.75
C VAL A 26 6.50 -7.29 31.79
N LEU A 27 5.63 -7.10 30.79
CA LEU A 27 5.69 -5.96 29.88
C LEU A 27 5.60 -4.64 30.63
N VAL A 28 4.65 -4.51 31.56
CA VAL A 28 4.49 -3.32 32.40
C VAL A 28 5.70 -3.09 33.29
N ALA A 29 6.25 -4.13 33.93
CA ALA A 29 7.39 -3.99 34.82
C ALA A 29 8.67 -3.54 34.07
N GLU A 30 8.90 -4.07 32.87
CA GLU A 30 10.12 -3.83 32.08
C GLU A 30 10.05 -2.58 31.19
N LEU A 31 8.87 -2.23 30.67
CA LEU A 31 8.67 -1.10 29.75
C LEU A 31 7.99 0.10 30.42
N GLY A 32 7.22 -0.13 31.49
CA GLY A 32 6.48 0.89 32.23
C GLY A 32 5.03 1.06 31.76
N ASP A 33 4.15 1.39 32.71
CA ASP A 33 2.70 1.60 32.50
C ASP A 33 2.37 2.67 31.45
N ALA A 34 3.25 3.64 31.22
CA ALA A 34 3.01 4.70 30.24
C ALA A 34 3.03 4.19 28.78
N LEU A 35 3.75 3.10 28.51
CA LEU A 35 3.93 2.53 27.17
C LEU A 35 2.98 1.37 26.90
N VAL A 36 2.61 0.61 27.93
CA VAL A 36 1.85 -0.65 27.81
C VAL A 36 0.39 -0.43 28.18
N THR A 37 -0.51 -0.92 27.35
CA THR A 37 -1.95 -1.00 27.63
C THR A 37 -2.33 -2.47 27.66
N ARG A 38 -2.95 -2.90 28.77
CA ARG A 38 -3.38 -4.29 28.99
C ARG A 38 -4.51 -4.65 28.02
N SER A 39 -4.62 -5.91 27.66
CA SER A 39 -5.57 -6.48 26.70
C SER A 39 -7.01 -6.01 26.94
N ALA A 40 -7.47 -6.08 28.20
CA ALA A 40 -8.82 -5.69 28.59
C ALA A 40 -9.13 -4.20 28.29
N ASP A 41 -8.11 -3.35 28.34
CA ASP A 41 -8.21 -1.90 28.18
C ASP A 41 -7.92 -1.43 26.74
N ILE A 42 -7.63 -2.37 25.82
CA ILE A 42 -7.36 -2.03 24.40
C ILE A 42 -8.67 -1.59 23.73
N ASP A 43 -8.64 -0.39 23.17
CA ASP A 43 -9.72 0.14 22.33
C ASP A 43 -9.91 -0.71 21.06
N PRO A 44 -11.15 -1.05 20.65
CA PRO A 44 -11.43 -1.79 19.43
C PRO A 44 -10.76 -1.29 18.15
N ARG A 45 -10.45 0.00 18.06
CA ARG A 45 -9.76 0.59 16.92
C ARG A 45 -8.37 -0.02 16.64
N TYR A 46 -7.73 -0.66 17.62
CA TYR A 46 -6.41 -1.30 17.42
C TYR A 46 -6.48 -2.73 16.89
N PHE A 47 -7.68 -3.28 16.75
CA PHE A 47 -7.89 -4.59 16.15
C PHE A 47 -9.06 -4.61 15.18
N THR A 48 -9.50 -3.44 14.71
CA THR A 48 -10.50 -3.30 13.65
C THR A 48 -9.86 -2.53 12.50
N ALA A 49 -9.60 -3.20 11.38
CA ALA A 49 -9.06 -2.56 10.19
C ALA A 49 -10.17 -1.83 9.40
N TYR A 50 -9.75 -0.95 8.50
CA TYR A 50 -10.66 -0.22 7.61
C TYR A 50 -11.53 -1.17 6.78
N ASN A 51 -12.86 -0.96 6.80
CA ASN A 51 -13.85 -1.76 6.07
C ASN A 51 -13.79 -3.28 6.30
N GLU A 52 -13.31 -3.72 7.46
CA GLU A 52 -13.19 -5.14 7.79
C GLU A 52 -13.81 -5.49 9.15
N PRO A 53 -14.24 -6.75 9.35
CA PRO A 53 -14.59 -7.25 10.67
C PRO A 53 -13.41 -7.15 11.65
N ALA A 54 -13.73 -6.89 12.92
CA ALA A 54 -12.74 -6.87 13.99
C ALA A 54 -11.94 -8.18 14.03
N GLY A 55 -10.62 -8.05 14.09
CA GLY A 55 -9.68 -9.13 14.36
C GLY A 55 -9.65 -9.52 15.83
N ALA A 56 -8.66 -10.35 16.19
CA ALA A 56 -8.50 -10.82 17.55
C ALA A 56 -8.00 -9.68 18.46
N ARG A 57 -8.52 -9.62 19.68
CA ARG A 57 -8.03 -8.70 20.70
C ARG A 57 -6.56 -9.03 21.02
N PRO A 58 -5.62 -8.06 20.95
CA PRO A 58 -4.22 -8.30 21.26
C PRO A 58 -4.00 -8.63 22.73
N ARG A 59 -2.90 -9.32 23.04
CA ARG A 59 -2.49 -9.61 24.43
C ARG A 59 -2.01 -8.37 25.18
N ALA A 60 -1.43 -7.42 24.47
CA ALA A 60 -1.09 -6.11 24.98
C ALA A 60 -0.92 -5.16 23.79
N LEU A 61 -1.03 -3.87 24.06
CA LEU A 61 -0.70 -2.80 23.12
C LEU A 61 0.48 -2.01 23.68
N VAL A 62 1.55 -1.90 22.90
CA VAL A 62 2.72 -1.08 23.22
C VAL A 62 2.74 0.12 22.27
N ARG A 63 2.89 1.33 22.84
CA ARG A 63 2.90 2.60 22.11
C ARG A 63 4.20 3.38 22.35
N PRO A 64 5.30 3.00 21.66
CA PRO A 64 6.62 3.61 21.82
C PRO A 64 6.61 5.12 21.52
N ARG A 65 7.51 5.85 22.19
CA ARG A 65 7.79 7.27 21.98
C ARG A 65 9.22 7.53 21.54
N SER A 66 10.04 6.49 21.47
CA SER A 66 11.45 6.55 21.10
C SER A 66 11.90 5.25 20.43
N ILE A 67 13.09 5.29 19.81
CA ILE A 67 13.74 4.12 19.22
C ILE A 67 14.10 3.09 20.32
N ASP A 68 14.51 3.57 21.51
CA ASP A 68 14.80 2.73 22.66
C ASP A 68 13.58 1.93 23.12
N ASP A 69 12.40 2.57 23.14
CA ASP A 69 11.14 1.89 23.48
C ASP A 69 10.87 0.73 22.51
N VAL A 70 11.08 0.94 21.20
CA VAL A 70 10.92 -0.10 20.17
C VAL A 70 11.93 -1.23 20.37
N SER A 71 13.22 -0.88 20.52
CA SER A 71 14.32 -1.82 20.74
C SER A 71 14.08 -2.70 21.97
N ARG A 72 13.76 -2.09 23.11
CA ARG A 72 13.47 -2.82 24.36
C ARG A 72 12.23 -3.69 24.25
N THR A 73 11.19 -3.21 23.56
CA THR A 73 9.97 -4.01 23.35
C THR A 73 10.27 -5.26 22.53
N LEU A 74 10.98 -5.13 21.41
CA LEU A 74 11.30 -6.27 20.54
C LEU A 74 12.27 -7.25 21.22
N ALA A 75 13.32 -6.74 21.88
CA ALA A 75 14.24 -7.56 22.66
C ALA A 75 13.54 -8.35 23.78
N LEU A 76 12.61 -7.71 24.49
CA LEU A 76 11.80 -8.36 25.52
C LEU A 76 10.89 -9.42 24.91
N CYS A 77 10.19 -9.11 23.83
CA CYS A 77 9.30 -10.07 23.16
C CYS A 77 10.08 -11.27 22.61
N THR A 78 11.26 -11.06 22.04
CA THR A 78 12.18 -12.13 21.61
C THR A 78 12.57 -13.03 22.78
N ARG A 79 12.95 -12.45 23.92
CA ARG A 79 13.29 -13.22 25.14
C ARG A 79 12.12 -14.06 25.66
N LEU A 80 10.89 -13.59 25.46
CA LEU A 80 9.67 -14.26 25.89
C LEU A 80 9.07 -15.18 24.82
N GLY A 81 9.64 -15.24 23.61
CA GLY A 81 9.04 -15.94 22.47
C GLY A 81 7.65 -15.38 22.11
N GLN A 82 7.40 -14.10 22.39
CA GLN A 82 6.10 -13.46 22.25
C GLN A 82 5.98 -12.82 20.86
N PRO A 83 5.01 -13.24 20.02
CA PRO A 83 4.71 -12.59 18.76
C PRO A 83 4.36 -11.11 18.88
N VAL A 84 4.79 -10.33 17.89
CA VAL A 84 4.55 -8.89 17.76
C VAL A 84 3.96 -8.56 16.40
N VAL A 85 2.92 -7.73 16.36
CA VAL A 85 2.36 -7.16 15.13
C VAL A 85 2.67 -5.66 15.10
N PRO A 86 3.56 -5.20 14.20
CA PRO A 86 3.80 -3.77 13.98
C PRO A 86 2.56 -3.12 13.37
N GLN A 87 2.20 -1.94 13.87
CA GLN A 87 1.00 -1.23 13.42
C GLN A 87 1.30 0.25 13.18
N GLY A 88 0.94 0.72 11.99
CA GLY A 88 0.85 2.14 11.65
C GLY A 88 -0.59 2.66 11.78
N GLY A 89 -1.11 3.24 10.70
CA GLY A 89 -2.45 3.83 10.65
C GLY A 89 -3.64 2.87 10.51
N LEU A 90 -3.43 1.55 10.44
CA LEU A 90 -4.48 0.53 10.14
C LEU A 90 -5.29 0.76 8.86
N THR A 91 -4.69 1.40 7.86
CA THR A 91 -5.33 1.66 6.55
C THR A 91 -4.97 0.62 5.48
N GLY A 92 -4.25 -0.45 5.85
CA GLY A 92 -3.82 -1.49 4.90
C GLY A 92 -4.94 -2.51 4.63
N LEU A 93 -5.05 -2.96 3.38
CA LEU A 93 -6.17 -3.75 2.86
C LEU A 93 -5.87 -5.26 2.70
N ALA A 94 -4.74 -5.71 3.25
CA ALA A 94 -4.32 -7.12 3.22
C ALA A 94 -4.28 -7.77 4.62
N ARG A 95 -4.81 -7.09 5.66
CA ARG A 95 -4.74 -7.52 7.07
C ARG A 95 -3.34 -7.64 7.67
N GLY A 96 -2.32 -7.07 7.02
CA GLY A 96 -0.93 -7.15 7.48
C GLY A 96 -0.68 -6.54 8.88
N ALA A 97 -1.48 -5.55 9.28
CA ALA A 97 -1.34 -4.87 10.58
C ALA A 97 -2.36 -5.35 11.64
N VAL A 98 -3.17 -6.38 11.33
CA VAL A 98 -4.20 -6.92 12.23
C VAL A 98 -3.64 -8.14 12.98
N ALA A 99 -3.88 -8.20 14.29
CA ALA A 99 -3.53 -9.36 15.12
C ALA A 99 -4.43 -10.57 14.80
N LEU A 100 -3.83 -11.76 14.71
CA LEU A 100 -4.53 -13.02 14.44
C LEU A 100 -4.94 -13.74 15.72
N GLY A 101 -4.39 -13.35 16.86
CA GLY A 101 -4.64 -13.91 18.18
C GLY A 101 -3.33 -14.26 18.88
N GLY A 102 -3.18 -13.75 20.11
CA GLY A 102 -2.02 -14.06 20.95
C GLY A 102 -0.82 -13.12 20.78
N GLU A 103 -0.85 -12.16 19.85
CA GLU A 103 0.25 -11.22 19.64
C GLU A 103 0.16 -9.97 20.54
N VAL A 104 1.31 -9.33 20.74
CA VAL A 104 1.41 -7.95 21.22
C VAL A 104 1.36 -7.03 20.01
N VAL A 105 0.53 -6.00 20.06
CA VAL A 105 0.53 -4.96 19.03
C VAL A 105 1.55 -3.89 19.39
N LEU A 106 2.42 -3.53 18.44
CA LEU A 106 3.37 -2.42 18.56
C LEU A 106 2.92 -1.27 17.65
N SER A 107 2.22 -0.29 18.22
CA SER A 107 1.67 0.84 17.46
C SER A 107 2.61 2.04 17.45
N MET A 108 3.02 2.45 16.25
CA MET A 108 3.95 3.55 16.05
C MET A 108 3.32 4.95 16.20
N GLU A 109 2.02 5.04 16.50
CA GLU A 109 1.25 6.30 16.49
C GLU A 109 1.83 7.41 17.39
N ARG A 110 2.50 7.04 18.49
CA ARG A 110 3.11 8.01 19.42
C ARG A 110 4.52 8.42 19.03
N PHE A 111 5.15 7.72 18.09
CA PHE A 111 6.46 8.06 17.53
C PHE A 111 6.30 8.73 16.16
N ALA A 112 5.71 9.92 16.19
CA ALA A 112 5.39 10.73 15.02
C ALA A 112 6.10 12.09 15.08
N GLY A 113 6.25 12.72 13.91
CA GLY A 113 6.79 14.06 13.76
C GLY A 113 7.94 14.14 12.74
N ILE A 114 8.13 15.35 12.23
CA ILE A 114 9.23 15.71 11.34
C ILE A 114 10.42 16.11 12.21
N GLU A 115 11.59 15.52 11.94
CA GLU A 115 12.82 15.80 12.68
C GLU A 115 13.64 16.91 12.01
N VAL A 116 13.76 16.84 10.68
CA VAL A 116 14.56 17.78 9.88
C VAL A 116 13.91 17.95 8.52
N LEU A 117 13.81 19.20 8.06
CA LEU A 117 13.56 19.55 6.66
C LEU A 117 14.81 20.25 6.14
N ASP A 118 15.47 19.64 5.15
CA ASP A 118 16.66 20.19 4.50
C ASP A 118 16.29 20.67 3.10
N ALA A 119 16.03 21.97 2.98
CA ALA A 119 15.65 22.59 1.71
C ALA A 119 16.80 22.60 0.69
N ALA A 120 18.06 22.61 1.15
CA ALA A 120 19.20 22.58 0.23
C ALA A 120 19.36 21.19 -0.42
N ALA A 121 19.09 20.14 0.34
CA ALA A 121 19.09 18.77 -0.17
C ALA A 121 17.76 18.33 -0.81
N GLY A 122 16.66 19.04 -0.54
CA GLY A 122 15.31 18.61 -0.90
C GLY A 122 14.94 17.31 -0.19
N THR A 123 15.15 17.24 1.12
CA THR A 123 14.87 16.03 1.92
C THR A 123 14.13 16.33 3.21
N MET A 124 13.42 15.34 3.72
CA MET A 124 12.74 15.40 5.01
C MET A 124 13.02 14.16 5.83
N THR A 125 13.56 14.33 7.04
CA THR A 125 13.71 13.23 8.01
C THR A 125 12.46 13.18 8.88
N VAL A 126 11.81 12.03 8.93
CA VAL A 126 10.53 11.83 9.63
C VAL A 126 10.54 10.58 10.47
N ARG A 127 9.71 10.57 11.51
CA ARG A 127 9.45 9.38 12.32
C ARG A 127 8.37 8.52 11.68
N ALA A 128 8.42 7.21 11.89
CA ALA A 128 7.57 6.23 11.24
C ALA A 128 6.07 6.44 11.50
N GLY A 129 5.69 6.97 12.67
CA GLY A 129 4.29 7.26 13.01
C GLY A 129 3.75 8.54 12.38
N THR A 130 4.54 9.29 11.60
CA THR A 130 4.10 10.56 10.99
C THR A 130 3.04 10.29 9.92
N PRO A 131 1.86 10.93 9.97
CA PRO A 131 0.86 10.83 8.91
C PRO A 131 1.38 11.38 7.58
N LEU A 132 0.95 10.80 6.46
CA LEU A 132 1.33 11.29 5.12
C LEU A 132 0.93 12.75 4.92
N GLN A 133 -0.29 13.12 5.32
CA GLN A 133 -0.79 14.49 5.18
C GLN A 133 0.13 15.51 5.86
N THR A 134 0.64 15.20 7.07
CA THR A 134 1.59 16.06 7.78
C THR A 134 2.90 16.25 7.02
N VAL A 135 3.38 15.21 6.33
CA VAL A 135 4.58 15.29 5.48
C VAL A 135 4.33 16.15 4.25
N GLN A 136 3.18 15.98 3.59
CA GLN A 136 2.79 16.74 2.40
C GLN A 136 2.66 18.24 2.73
N GLU A 137 1.90 18.59 3.77
CA GLU A 137 1.68 19.99 4.19
C GLU A 137 3.00 20.69 4.55
N ALA A 138 3.91 19.99 5.25
CA ALA A 138 5.21 20.55 5.60
C ALA A 138 6.15 20.71 4.40
N ALA A 139 6.09 19.79 3.42
CA ALA A 139 6.84 19.92 2.18
C ALA A 139 6.34 21.12 1.37
N GLU A 140 5.02 21.25 1.22
CA GLU A 140 4.38 22.35 0.49
C GLU A 140 4.71 23.71 1.11
N ALA A 141 4.62 23.84 2.44
CA ALA A 141 5.00 25.04 3.17
C ALA A 141 6.48 25.45 2.96
N ALA A 142 7.34 24.49 2.63
CA ALA A 142 8.75 24.72 2.32
C ALA A 142 9.05 24.87 0.82
N GLY A 143 8.03 24.89 -0.05
CA GLY A 143 8.21 25.01 -1.51
C GLY A 143 8.54 23.69 -2.21
N PHE A 144 8.10 22.57 -1.65
CA PHE A 144 8.31 21.23 -2.21
C PHE A 144 7.01 20.42 -2.30
N THR A 145 7.07 19.30 -3.02
CA THR A 145 6.03 18.27 -3.07
C THR A 145 6.65 16.92 -2.67
N PHE A 146 5.93 16.14 -1.86
CA PHE A 146 6.25 14.72 -1.65
C PHE A 146 5.59 13.87 -2.74
N GLY A 147 6.33 12.93 -3.32
CA GLY A 147 5.94 12.29 -4.59
C GLY A 147 4.79 11.28 -4.50
N VAL A 148 4.51 10.74 -3.31
CA VAL A 148 3.45 9.75 -3.11
C VAL A 148 2.20 10.43 -2.54
N ASP A 149 1.05 10.13 -3.12
CA ASP A 149 -0.26 10.57 -2.66
C ASP A 149 -1.29 9.46 -2.79
N LEU A 150 -2.14 9.30 -1.78
CA LEU A 150 -3.15 8.24 -1.72
C LEU A 150 -4.32 8.65 -0.80
N GLY A 151 -5.49 8.05 -0.99
CA GLY A 151 -6.74 8.46 -0.33
C GLY A 151 -6.69 8.43 1.20
N ALA A 152 -5.90 7.53 1.78
CA ALA A 152 -5.76 7.38 3.23
C ALA A 152 -4.78 8.38 3.90
N ARG A 153 -4.34 9.44 3.21
CA ARG A 153 -3.29 10.38 3.67
C ARG A 153 -3.45 10.94 5.08
N GLY A 154 -4.69 11.16 5.53
CA GLY A 154 -4.99 11.69 6.86
C GLY A 154 -4.77 10.69 8.00
N SER A 155 -4.52 9.41 7.70
CA SER A 155 -4.39 8.36 8.73
C SER A 155 -3.26 7.37 8.44
N CYS A 156 -2.91 7.12 7.18
CA CYS A 156 -1.74 6.30 6.85
C CYS A 156 -0.46 6.97 7.38
N GLN A 157 0.48 6.15 7.85
CA GLN A 157 1.72 6.61 8.47
C GLN A 157 2.91 6.16 7.64
N ILE A 158 3.97 6.97 7.58
CA ILE A 158 5.15 6.73 6.75
C ILE A 158 5.76 5.34 6.96
N GLY A 159 5.85 4.86 8.20
CA GLY A 159 6.36 3.51 8.50
C GLY A 159 5.51 2.40 7.89
N GLY A 160 4.19 2.56 7.91
CA GLY A 160 3.26 1.63 7.27
C GLY A 160 3.39 1.68 5.74
N MET A 161 3.44 2.89 5.16
CA MET A 161 3.65 3.08 3.73
C MET A 161 4.96 2.47 3.24
N LEU A 162 6.04 2.55 4.03
CA LEU A 162 7.31 1.89 3.74
C LEU A 162 7.17 0.37 3.82
N ALA A 163 6.57 -0.12 4.90
CA ALA A 163 6.37 -1.55 5.11
C ALA A 163 5.54 -2.19 3.99
N THR A 164 4.56 -1.49 3.42
CA THR A 164 3.74 -1.97 2.29
C THR A 164 4.28 -1.58 0.92
N ASN A 165 5.33 -0.74 0.85
CA ASN A 165 5.77 -0.09 -0.39
C ASN A 165 4.62 0.61 -1.14
N ALA A 166 3.89 1.47 -0.45
CA ALA A 166 2.71 2.14 -1.00
C ALA A 166 3.02 2.88 -2.32
N GLY A 167 2.10 2.73 -3.27
CA GLY A 167 2.03 3.52 -4.50
C GLY A 167 1.01 4.65 -4.37
N GLY A 168 0.17 4.80 -5.39
CA GLY A 168 -0.84 5.83 -5.51
C GLY A 168 -0.84 6.51 -6.89
N THR A 169 -1.76 7.44 -7.08
CA THR A 169 -2.11 8.02 -8.40
C THR A 169 -0.95 8.71 -9.13
N ARG A 170 0.12 9.08 -8.41
CA ARG A 170 1.30 9.77 -8.95
C ARG A 170 2.51 8.87 -9.18
N ALA A 171 2.36 7.55 -9.04
CA ALA A 171 3.43 6.58 -9.20
C ALA A 171 4.10 6.66 -10.59
N ILE A 172 3.34 6.98 -11.65
CA ILE A 172 3.88 7.14 -13.01
C ILE A 172 4.94 8.24 -13.12
N ARG A 173 4.89 9.26 -12.25
CA ARG A 173 5.86 10.38 -12.25
C ARG A 173 6.97 10.18 -11.22
N TYR A 174 6.64 9.71 -10.03
CA TYR A 174 7.56 9.71 -8.90
C TYR A 174 8.03 8.30 -8.48
N GLY A 175 7.36 7.25 -8.90
CA GLY A 175 7.51 5.91 -8.34
C GLY A 175 6.77 5.75 -7.01
N MET A 176 6.97 4.60 -6.38
CA MET A 176 6.37 4.23 -5.11
C MET A 176 7.25 4.70 -3.94
N MET A 177 6.86 4.35 -2.71
CA MET A 177 7.64 4.66 -1.51
C MET A 177 9.11 4.23 -1.59
N ARG A 178 9.43 3.11 -2.26
CA ARG A 178 10.80 2.65 -2.47
C ARG A 178 11.69 3.69 -3.17
N GLU A 179 11.14 4.40 -4.15
CA GLU A 179 11.82 5.44 -4.91
C GLU A 179 11.89 6.78 -4.14
N GLN A 180 11.02 6.96 -3.15
CA GLN A 180 10.96 8.18 -2.34
C GLN A 180 11.89 8.19 -1.12
N VAL A 181 12.67 7.14 -0.86
CA VAL A 181 13.48 7.02 0.36
C VAL A 181 14.98 6.98 0.08
N LEU A 182 15.71 7.88 0.73
CA LEU A 182 17.17 7.94 0.69
C LEU A 182 17.83 7.17 1.84
N GLY A 183 17.17 7.10 2.99
CA GLY A 183 17.68 6.48 4.20
C GLY A 183 16.56 5.98 5.10
N LEU A 184 16.84 4.94 5.88
CA LEU A 184 15.88 4.28 6.75
C LEU A 184 16.57 3.75 8.01
N GLU A 185 15.85 3.79 9.11
CA GLU A 185 16.21 3.09 10.35
C GLU A 185 15.12 2.08 10.69
N ALA A 186 15.54 0.88 11.04
CA ALA A 186 14.67 -0.21 11.48
C ALA A 186 15.23 -0.89 12.72
N VAL A 187 14.34 -1.50 13.50
CA VAL A 187 14.69 -2.34 14.65
C VAL A 187 14.36 -3.79 14.32
N LEU A 188 15.34 -4.68 14.47
CA LEU A 188 15.19 -6.12 14.25
C LEU A 188 14.48 -6.80 15.43
N ALA A 189 14.12 -8.08 15.24
CA ALA A 189 13.39 -8.85 16.25
C ALA A 189 14.11 -8.88 17.61
N ASP A 190 15.43 -8.99 17.62
CA ASP A 190 16.26 -9.01 18.84
C ASP A 190 16.44 -7.62 19.50
N GLY A 191 15.86 -6.57 18.92
CA GLY A 191 16.01 -5.19 19.37
C GLY A 191 17.20 -4.45 18.74
N THR A 192 18.00 -5.08 17.88
CA THR A 192 19.13 -4.42 17.20
C THR A 192 18.62 -3.28 16.32
N VAL A 193 19.19 -2.08 16.50
CA VAL A 193 18.88 -0.91 15.67
C VAL A 193 19.81 -0.89 14.46
N VAL A 194 19.22 -1.04 13.27
CA VAL A 194 19.91 -0.92 11.99
C VAL A 194 19.59 0.45 11.41
N SER A 195 20.56 1.36 11.43
CA SER A 195 20.38 2.76 11.03
C SER A 195 21.22 3.11 9.81
N SER A 196 20.56 3.40 8.69
CA SER A 196 21.18 3.94 7.48
C SER A 196 20.42 5.20 7.05
N MET A 197 20.55 6.26 7.83
CA MET A 197 19.86 7.55 7.63
C MET A 197 20.55 8.43 6.58
N ASN A 198 20.89 7.82 5.44
CA ASN A 198 21.53 8.48 4.30
C ASN A 198 20.63 9.63 3.76
N ARG A 199 21.26 10.79 3.53
CA ARG A 199 20.60 12.01 3.04
C ARG A 199 20.98 12.38 1.61
N MET A 200 21.78 11.55 0.96
CA MET A 200 22.39 11.85 -0.34
C MET A 200 21.84 10.89 -1.40
N LEU A 201 21.76 11.35 -2.65
CA LEU A 201 21.26 10.49 -3.74
C LEU A 201 22.20 9.33 -4.07
N LYS A 202 23.52 9.54 -3.94
CA LYS A 202 24.54 8.56 -4.30
C LYS A 202 25.23 8.03 -3.06
N ASN A 203 25.06 6.74 -2.79
CA ASN A 203 25.81 6.02 -1.76
C ASN A 203 25.89 4.53 -2.14
N ASN A 204 27.04 4.11 -2.68
CA ASN A 204 27.26 2.73 -3.12
C ASN A 204 28.21 1.98 -2.16
N ALA A 205 28.25 2.37 -0.88
CA ALA A 205 29.13 1.77 0.13
C ALA A 205 28.54 0.47 0.70
N GLY A 206 28.48 -0.58 -0.13
CA GLY A 206 27.93 -1.89 0.23
C GLY A 206 26.49 -2.11 -0.22
N TYR A 207 25.76 -3.00 0.46
CA TYR A 207 24.38 -3.34 0.11
C TYR A 207 23.39 -2.24 0.52
N ASP A 208 22.35 -2.05 -0.28
CA ASP A 208 21.27 -1.10 0.03
C ASP A 208 20.26 -1.70 1.02
N LEU A 209 20.66 -1.83 2.29
CA LEU A 209 19.90 -2.58 3.31
C LEU A 209 18.47 -2.06 3.53
N LYS A 210 18.21 -0.78 3.29
CA LYS A 210 16.85 -0.20 3.44
C LYS A 210 15.82 -0.92 2.57
N GLN A 211 16.26 -1.44 1.42
CA GLN A 211 15.39 -2.13 0.46
C GLN A 211 14.78 -3.42 1.02
N LEU A 212 15.44 -4.05 2.00
CA LEU A 212 14.94 -5.25 2.66
C LEU A 212 13.69 -4.96 3.50
N PHE A 213 13.57 -3.76 4.07
CA PHE A 213 12.46 -3.39 4.95
C PHE A 213 11.26 -2.82 4.18
N ILE A 214 11.52 -2.18 3.04
CA ILE A 214 10.47 -1.61 2.20
C ILE A 214 9.72 -2.73 1.49
N GLY A 215 8.41 -2.83 1.69
CA GLY A 215 7.58 -3.94 1.19
C GLY A 215 7.67 -5.24 2.03
N SER A 216 8.28 -5.20 3.21
CA SER A 216 8.40 -6.39 4.08
C SER A 216 7.19 -6.62 4.99
N GLU A 217 6.27 -5.67 5.05
CA GLU A 217 5.07 -5.67 5.89
C GLU A 217 5.38 -5.93 7.38
N GLY A 218 6.52 -5.43 7.86
CA GLY A 218 6.94 -5.58 9.25
C GLY A 218 7.42 -6.98 9.64
N THR A 219 7.58 -7.90 8.67
CA THR A 219 8.02 -9.27 8.93
C THR A 219 9.54 -9.39 9.14
N LEU A 220 10.32 -8.38 8.72
CA LEU A 220 11.79 -8.40 8.80
C LEU A 220 12.36 -7.42 9.82
N GLY A 221 11.53 -6.50 10.33
CA GLY A 221 11.92 -5.45 11.26
C GLY A 221 10.85 -4.36 11.32
N VAL A 222 10.98 -3.48 12.31
CA VAL A 222 10.06 -2.35 12.51
C VAL A 222 10.75 -1.06 12.11
N VAL A 223 10.25 -0.41 11.05
CA VAL A 223 10.75 0.89 10.60
C VAL A 223 10.45 1.95 11.67
N THR A 224 11.47 2.72 12.08
CA THR A 224 11.34 3.78 13.08
C THR A 224 11.49 5.17 12.48
N ARG A 225 12.39 5.37 11.52
CA ARG A 225 12.64 6.67 10.88
C ARG A 225 12.96 6.51 9.41
N ALA A 226 12.72 7.57 8.63
CA ALA A 226 13.06 7.61 7.22
C ALA A 226 13.56 9.00 6.79
N VAL A 227 14.43 9.02 5.79
CA VAL A 227 14.81 10.22 5.04
C VAL A 227 14.09 10.17 3.70
N LEU A 228 13.07 11.01 3.56
CA LEU A 228 12.24 11.14 2.38
C LEU A 228 12.86 12.13 1.39
N ARG A 229 12.80 11.80 0.11
CA ARG A 229 13.12 12.72 -0.99
C ARG A 229 11.93 13.61 -1.26
N LEU A 230 12.18 14.90 -1.44
CA LEU A 230 11.21 15.90 -1.87
C LEU A 230 11.49 16.33 -3.31
N HIS A 231 10.46 16.82 -3.98
CA HIS A 231 10.51 17.31 -5.36
C HIS A 231 10.10 18.78 -5.39
N PRO A 232 10.47 19.54 -6.44
CA PRO A 232 9.99 20.92 -6.61
C PRO A 232 8.46 21.00 -6.51
N LEU A 233 7.94 22.05 -5.87
CA LEU A 233 6.51 22.27 -5.72
C LEU A 233 5.81 22.29 -7.08
N LEU A 234 4.79 21.46 -7.22
CA LEU A 234 3.90 21.50 -8.37
C LEU A 234 2.91 22.66 -8.24
N ALA A 235 2.67 23.39 -9.33
CA ALA A 235 1.50 24.24 -9.45
C ALA A 235 0.21 23.39 -9.41
N ALA A 236 -0.94 24.05 -9.25
CA ALA A 236 -2.24 23.40 -9.28
C ALA A 236 -2.38 22.55 -10.57
N PRO A 237 -2.83 21.29 -10.45
CA PRO A 237 -2.95 20.41 -11.61
C PRO A 237 -4.08 20.87 -12.54
N ALA A 238 -3.87 20.68 -13.84
CA ALA A 238 -4.94 20.66 -14.83
C ALA A 238 -5.48 19.23 -14.92
N THR A 239 -6.80 19.08 -14.79
CA THR A 239 -7.50 17.78 -14.80
C THR A 239 -8.43 17.72 -16.00
N ALA A 240 -8.42 16.59 -16.70
CA ALA A 240 -9.39 16.31 -17.75
C ALA A 240 -9.97 14.90 -17.59
N LEU A 241 -11.21 14.74 -18.03
CA LEU A 241 -11.82 13.45 -18.27
C LEU A 241 -12.10 13.34 -19.78
N CYS A 242 -11.64 12.27 -20.42
CA CYS A 242 -11.87 12.04 -21.84
C CYS A 242 -12.45 10.64 -22.10
N ARG A 243 -13.16 10.51 -23.22
CA ARG A 243 -13.80 9.27 -23.66
C ARG A 243 -13.02 8.69 -24.83
N VAL A 244 -12.73 7.39 -24.77
CA VAL A 244 -12.07 6.65 -25.85
C VAL A 244 -12.81 5.35 -26.15
N ARG A 245 -12.67 4.84 -27.37
CA ARG A 245 -13.50 3.76 -27.91
C ARG A 245 -13.29 2.40 -27.24
N ASP A 246 -12.04 2.01 -27.06
CA ASP A 246 -11.64 0.67 -26.63
C ASP A 246 -10.28 0.71 -25.90
N TYR A 247 -9.86 -0.44 -25.37
CA TYR A 247 -8.61 -0.52 -24.61
C TYR A 247 -7.35 -0.21 -25.45
N ASP A 248 -7.36 -0.55 -26.74
CA ASP A 248 -6.27 -0.19 -27.64
C ASP A 248 -6.12 1.32 -27.77
N ALA A 249 -7.24 2.06 -27.83
CA ALA A 249 -7.23 3.52 -27.79
C ALA A 249 -6.72 4.07 -26.43
N VAL A 250 -7.01 3.40 -25.30
CA VAL A 250 -6.43 3.76 -23.99
C VAL A 250 -4.90 3.68 -24.03
N VAL A 251 -4.35 2.57 -24.49
CA VAL A 251 -2.89 2.35 -24.56
C VAL A 251 -2.25 3.30 -25.56
N ALA A 252 -2.88 3.54 -26.71
CA ALA A 252 -2.38 4.48 -27.71
C ALA A 252 -2.37 5.93 -27.18
N LEU A 253 -3.39 6.33 -26.41
CA LEU A 253 -3.45 7.63 -25.77
C LEU A 253 -2.38 7.75 -24.69
N TRP A 254 -2.23 6.73 -23.83
CA TRP A 254 -1.17 6.69 -22.82
C TRP A 254 0.22 6.86 -23.42
N ASN A 255 0.53 6.15 -24.52
CA ASN A 255 1.82 6.23 -25.19
C ASN A 255 2.17 7.64 -25.68
N ARG A 256 1.18 8.49 -25.92
CA ARG A 256 1.36 9.91 -26.25
C ARG A 256 1.46 10.77 -25.01
N VAL A 257 0.49 10.63 -24.10
CA VAL A 257 0.38 11.45 -22.89
C VAL A 257 1.58 11.26 -21.97
N ARG A 258 2.15 10.06 -21.87
CA ARG A 258 3.35 9.78 -21.07
C ARG A 258 4.62 10.53 -21.53
N MET A 259 4.60 11.08 -22.74
CA MET A 259 5.70 11.90 -23.25
C MET A 259 5.61 13.34 -22.77
N LEU A 260 4.47 13.76 -22.18
CA LEU A 260 4.31 15.07 -21.56
C LEU A 260 5.08 15.08 -20.23
N PRO A 261 6.07 15.97 -20.05
CA PRO A 261 6.77 16.11 -18.77
C PRO A 261 5.86 16.45 -17.59
N GLU A 262 4.69 17.04 -17.87
CA GLU A 262 3.72 17.49 -16.88
C GLU A 262 2.82 16.37 -16.36
N VAL A 263 2.69 15.24 -17.06
CA VAL A 263 1.75 14.19 -16.64
C VAL A 263 2.05 13.70 -15.22
N VAL A 264 1.02 13.68 -14.37
CA VAL A 264 1.11 13.17 -12.99
C VAL A 264 0.21 11.98 -12.76
N SER A 265 -0.94 11.89 -13.45
CA SER A 265 -1.91 10.81 -13.29
C SER A 265 -2.49 10.40 -14.65
N PHE A 266 -2.68 9.10 -14.86
CA PHE A 266 -3.37 8.54 -16.03
C PHE A 266 -4.20 7.34 -15.60
N GLU A 267 -5.50 7.57 -15.46
CA GLU A 267 -6.44 6.70 -14.78
C GLU A 267 -7.51 6.22 -15.76
N ALA A 268 -7.74 4.91 -15.83
CA ALA A 268 -8.77 4.36 -16.70
C ALA A 268 -9.94 3.79 -15.90
N MET A 269 -11.13 3.98 -16.44
CA MET A 269 -12.39 3.42 -15.96
C MET A 269 -13.02 2.62 -17.10
N TRP A 270 -13.24 1.32 -16.88
CA TRP A 270 -13.90 0.47 -17.86
C TRP A 270 -15.39 0.85 -17.97
N PRO A 271 -16.04 0.54 -19.10
CA PRO A 271 -17.42 0.94 -19.40
C PRO A 271 -18.40 0.67 -18.23
N ALA A 272 -18.41 -0.57 -17.72
CA ALA A 272 -19.31 -0.97 -16.63
C ALA A 272 -19.05 -0.20 -15.32
N PHE A 273 -17.78 0.07 -14.98
CA PHE A 273 -17.44 0.88 -13.81
C PHE A 273 -17.91 2.32 -14.01
N TYR A 274 -17.59 2.94 -15.14
CA TYR A 274 -17.95 4.33 -15.42
C TYR A 274 -19.47 4.53 -15.39
N ASP A 275 -20.23 3.65 -16.05
CA ASP A 275 -21.69 3.70 -16.06
C ASP A 275 -22.27 3.62 -14.63
N TYR A 276 -21.70 2.73 -13.80
CA TYR A 276 -22.13 2.61 -12.41
C TYR A 276 -21.86 3.89 -11.62
N VAL A 277 -20.63 4.43 -11.63
CA VAL A 277 -20.29 5.63 -10.87
C VAL A 277 -20.97 6.89 -11.41
N ALA A 278 -21.25 6.96 -12.71
CA ALA A 278 -21.97 8.07 -13.31
C ALA A 278 -23.42 8.19 -12.80
N ARG A 279 -24.05 7.05 -12.46
CA ARG A 279 -25.43 6.99 -11.95
C ARG A 279 -25.54 7.08 -10.44
N HIS A 280 -24.50 6.64 -9.71
CA HIS A 280 -24.58 6.43 -8.26
C HIS A 280 -23.69 7.36 -7.43
N THR A 281 -22.78 8.13 -8.03
CA THR A 281 -21.95 9.10 -7.28
C THR A 281 -22.79 10.31 -6.84
N PRO A 282 -23.02 10.51 -5.53
CA PRO A 282 -23.92 11.58 -5.06
C PRO A 282 -23.34 12.98 -5.33
N GLY A 283 -24.17 13.86 -5.88
CA GLY A 283 -23.83 15.27 -6.07
C GLY A 283 -22.88 15.57 -7.22
N VAL A 284 -22.53 14.56 -8.03
CA VAL A 284 -21.69 14.69 -9.22
C VAL A 284 -22.53 14.44 -10.46
N SER A 285 -22.51 15.37 -11.41
CA SER A 285 -23.06 15.17 -12.75
C SER A 285 -21.96 14.65 -13.67
N ALA A 286 -22.05 13.38 -14.08
CA ALA A 286 -21.07 12.79 -14.98
C ALA A 286 -21.06 13.52 -16.35
N PRO A 287 -19.89 13.82 -16.93
CA PRO A 287 -19.82 14.54 -18.20
C PRO A 287 -20.29 13.75 -19.42
N PHE A 288 -20.18 12.42 -19.37
CA PHE A 288 -20.57 11.53 -20.45
C PHE A 288 -21.68 10.59 -19.97
N ALA A 289 -22.52 10.14 -20.92
CA ALA A 289 -23.41 9.01 -20.65
C ALA A 289 -22.58 7.72 -20.51
N GLY A 290 -23.07 6.76 -19.73
CA GLY A 290 -22.51 5.41 -19.74
C GLY A 290 -22.87 4.69 -21.04
N ASP A 291 -21.85 4.37 -21.83
CA ASP A 291 -21.91 3.58 -23.06
C ASP A 291 -20.78 2.52 -23.05
N ASP A 292 -20.46 1.93 -24.21
CA ASP A 292 -19.39 0.91 -24.32
C ASP A 292 -17.96 1.50 -24.32
N GLY A 293 -17.81 2.82 -24.15
CA GLY A 293 -16.53 3.52 -24.16
C GLY A 293 -15.82 3.54 -22.80
N PHE A 294 -14.51 3.77 -22.85
CA PHE A 294 -13.67 3.96 -21.67
C PHE A 294 -13.60 5.44 -21.29
N ALA A 295 -13.62 5.71 -19.99
CA ALA A 295 -13.40 7.05 -19.46
C ALA A 295 -12.00 7.15 -18.85
N ILE A 296 -11.20 8.11 -19.30
CA ILE A 296 -9.80 8.31 -18.90
C ILE A 296 -9.65 9.64 -18.20
N LEU A 297 -9.23 9.61 -16.94
CA LEU A 297 -8.88 10.80 -16.16
C LEU A 297 -7.37 11.04 -16.28
N ILE A 298 -7.01 12.25 -16.70
CA ILE A 298 -5.63 12.68 -16.90
C ILE A 298 -5.40 13.91 -16.06
N GLU A 299 -4.28 13.92 -15.34
CA GLU A 299 -3.79 15.13 -14.70
C GLU A 299 -2.40 15.49 -15.19
N CYS A 300 -2.21 16.78 -15.46
CA CYS A 300 -0.92 17.39 -15.73
C CYS A 300 -0.63 18.45 -14.65
N ALA A 301 0.59 18.50 -14.17
CA ALA A 301 1.08 19.54 -13.28
C ALA A 301 2.54 19.87 -13.59
N THR A 302 2.95 21.12 -13.37
CA THR A 302 4.32 21.56 -13.64
C THR A 302 4.90 22.31 -12.46
N SER A 303 6.20 22.11 -12.23
CA SER A 303 7.00 22.91 -11.31
C SER A 303 7.89 23.92 -12.04
N ALA A 304 7.82 23.98 -13.38
CA ALA A 304 8.64 24.88 -14.18
C ALA A 304 8.10 26.32 -14.04
N PRO A 305 8.96 27.32 -13.77
CA PRO A 305 8.54 28.72 -13.80
C PRO A 305 7.94 29.09 -15.16
N GLY A 306 6.71 29.57 -15.17
CA GLY A 306 5.99 29.91 -16.40
C GLY A 306 5.50 28.70 -17.22
N GLY A 307 5.61 27.48 -16.68
CA GLY A 307 4.99 26.30 -17.28
C GLY A 307 3.46 26.38 -17.17
N ASP A 308 2.77 25.88 -18.20
CA ASP A 308 1.32 25.86 -18.26
C ASP A 308 0.83 24.41 -18.45
N ALA A 309 0.46 23.78 -17.34
CA ALA A 309 -0.05 22.41 -17.35
C ALA A 309 -1.41 22.29 -18.06
N HIS A 310 -2.20 23.36 -18.08
CA HIS A 310 -3.48 23.39 -18.79
C HIS A 310 -3.23 23.36 -20.30
N GLN A 311 -2.33 24.22 -20.80
CA GLN A 311 -1.95 24.23 -22.21
C GLN A 311 -1.32 22.89 -22.65
N ALA A 312 -0.47 22.30 -21.81
CA ALA A 312 0.13 21.00 -22.09
C ALA A 312 -0.93 19.88 -22.23
N LEU A 313 -1.88 19.84 -21.30
CA LEU A 313 -2.98 18.88 -21.33
C LEU A 313 -3.91 19.10 -22.53
N GLU A 314 -4.29 20.34 -22.81
CA GLU A 314 -5.11 20.71 -23.97
C GLU A 314 -4.44 20.31 -25.29
N THR A 315 -3.15 20.57 -25.43
CA THR A 315 -2.36 20.16 -26.61
C THR A 315 -2.30 18.64 -26.75
N GLY A 316 -2.09 17.93 -25.63
CA GLY A 316 -2.09 16.47 -25.61
C GLY A 316 -3.43 15.86 -26.03
N LEU A 317 -4.53 16.44 -25.56
CA LEU A 317 -5.89 16.02 -25.93
C LEU A 317 -6.21 16.35 -27.39
N ALA A 318 -5.84 17.54 -27.88
CA ALA A 318 -6.01 17.92 -29.29
C ALA A 318 -5.31 16.93 -30.23
N ALA A 319 -4.08 16.52 -29.91
CA ALA A 319 -3.38 15.47 -30.65
C ALA A 319 -4.07 14.09 -30.54
N GLY A 320 -4.77 13.83 -29.44
CA GLY A 320 -5.64 12.66 -29.26
C GLY A 320 -6.85 12.68 -30.20
N PHE A 321 -7.51 13.83 -30.35
CA PHE A 321 -8.61 14.05 -31.28
C PHE A 321 -8.17 13.93 -32.75
N ASP A 322 -7.07 14.60 -33.13
CA ASP A 322 -6.56 14.59 -34.52
C ASP A 322 -6.25 13.18 -35.02
N ALA A 323 -5.88 12.30 -34.10
CA ALA A 323 -5.59 10.90 -34.39
C ALA A 323 -6.79 9.96 -34.23
N GLY A 324 -7.98 10.48 -33.90
CA GLY A 324 -9.20 9.70 -33.70
C GLY A 324 -9.15 8.76 -32.50
N LEU A 325 -8.33 9.05 -31.48
CA LEU A 325 -8.30 8.26 -30.24
C LEU A 325 -9.31 8.76 -29.21
N VAL A 326 -9.43 10.08 -29.10
CA VAL A 326 -10.35 10.75 -28.17
C VAL A 326 -11.62 11.10 -28.93
N GLU A 327 -12.76 10.68 -28.39
CA GLU A 327 -14.06 10.92 -29.00
C GLU A 327 -14.79 12.11 -28.36
N ASP A 328 -14.55 12.35 -27.07
CA ASP A 328 -15.06 13.50 -26.33
C ASP A 328 -14.14 13.79 -25.13
N ALA A 329 -14.12 15.04 -24.66
CA ALA A 329 -13.28 15.45 -23.52
C ALA A 329 -13.87 16.65 -22.78
N VAL A 330 -13.72 16.64 -21.46
CA VAL A 330 -14.02 17.77 -20.57
C VAL A 330 -12.79 18.10 -19.75
N LEU A 331 -12.31 19.35 -19.89
CA LEU A 331 -11.27 19.93 -19.06
C LEU A 331 -11.93 20.63 -17.86
N ALA A 332 -11.38 20.41 -16.67
CA ALA A 332 -11.83 21.08 -15.46
C ALA A 332 -11.48 22.57 -15.50
N THR A 333 -12.47 23.43 -15.34
CA THR A 333 -12.34 24.90 -15.30
C THR A 333 -12.36 25.47 -13.88
N SER A 334 -12.49 24.60 -12.88
CA SER A 334 -12.46 24.95 -11.45
C SER A 334 -12.02 23.76 -10.60
N GLU A 335 -11.51 24.04 -9.40
CA GLU A 335 -11.15 23.00 -8.41
C GLU A 335 -12.35 22.11 -8.02
N ARG A 336 -13.56 22.68 -8.00
CA ARG A 336 -14.78 21.90 -7.74
C ARG A 336 -15.00 20.88 -8.85
N GLN A 337 -14.90 21.31 -10.12
CA GLN A 337 -15.07 20.40 -11.25
C GLN A 337 -13.97 19.32 -11.27
N ALA A 338 -12.71 19.68 -10.98
CA ALA A 338 -11.62 18.70 -10.88
C ALA A 338 -11.92 17.64 -9.80
N ARG A 339 -12.41 18.06 -8.62
CA ARG A 339 -12.85 17.14 -7.56
C ARG A 339 -14.03 16.27 -7.96
N ASP A 340 -15.01 16.83 -8.68
CA ASP A 340 -16.17 16.08 -9.18
C ASP A 340 -15.71 14.99 -10.17
N LEU A 341 -14.74 15.27 -11.05
CA LEU A 341 -14.15 14.27 -11.95
C LEU A 341 -13.37 13.18 -11.19
N TRP A 342 -12.58 13.57 -10.19
CA TRP A 342 -11.87 12.63 -9.33
C TRP A 342 -12.82 11.73 -8.54
N ALA A 343 -13.93 12.27 -8.03
CA ALA A 343 -14.91 11.49 -7.27
C ALA A 343 -15.50 10.32 -8.09
N LEU A 344 -15.66 10.49 -9.41
CA LEU A 344 -16.04 9.39 -10.30
C LEU A 344 -14.97 8.29 -10.33
N ARG A 345 -13.69 8.66 -10.48
CA ARG A 345 -12.56 7.73 -10.52
C ARG A 345 -12.26 7.07 -9.17
N GLU A 346 -12.41 7.79 -8.06
CA GLU A 346 -12.23 7.24 -6.70
C GLU A 346 -13.28 6.17 -6.41
N GLY A 347 -14.46 6.24 -7.04
CA GLY A 347 -15.37 5.12 -7.11
C GLY A 347 -16.06 4.76 -5.81
N LEU A 348 -16.05 5.62 -4.78
CA LEU A 348 -16.67 5.34 -3.47
C LEU A 348 -18.14 4.89 -3.55
N ALA A 349 -18.84 5.21 -4.63
CA ALA A 349 -20.20 4.73 -4.88
C ALA A 349 -20.30 3.19 -4.99
N ILE A 350 -19.22 2.49 -5.35
CA ILE A 350 -19.22 1.01 -5.46
C ILE A 350 -19.35 0.35 -4.10
N ASP A 351 -18.99 1.01 -2.99
CA ASP A 351 -19.10 0.47 -1.63
C ASP A 351 -20.57 0.20 -1.22
N ALA A 352 -21.53 0.75 -1.96
CA ALA A 352 -22.95 0.45 -1.79
C ALA A 352 -23.37 -0.89 -2.42
N LEU A 353 -22.51 -1.52 -3.22
CA LEU A 353 -22.79 -2.83 -3.82
C LEU A 353 -22.86 -3.90 -2.73
N PRO A 354 -23.84 -4.83 -2.81
CA PRO A 354 -23.95 -5.90 -1.84
C PRO A 354 -22.76 -6.84 -1.99
N HIS A 355 -22.18 -7.27 -0.87
CA HIS A 355 -21.15 -8.32 -0.87
C HIS A 355 -19.96 -8.01 -1.80
N LEU A 356 -19.51 -6.75 -1.83
CA LEU A 356 -18.38 -6.31 -2.62
C LEU A 356 -17.07 -6.94 -2.13
N VAL A 357 -16.33 -7.54 -3.05
CA VAL A 357 -14.95 -8.01 -2.87
C VAL A 357 -14.05 -7.19 -3.79
N ASN A 358 -13.02 -6.59 -3.22
CA ASN A 358 -12.07 -5.75 -3.95
C ASN A 358 -10.77 -6.50 -4.20
N PHE A 359 -10.34 -6.51 -5.46
CA PHE A 359 -9.04 -7.01 -5.88
C PHE A 359 -8.14 -5.86 -6.32
N ASP A 360 -6.84 -6.05 -6.13
CA ASP A 360 -5.78 -5.14 -6.50
C ASP A 360 -4.65 -5.96 -7.11
N VAL A 361 -4.47 -5.86 -8.43
CA VAL A 361 -3.56 -6.71 -9.21
C VAL A 361 -2.82 -5.87 -10.25
N SER A 362 -1.68 -6.35 -10.73
CA SER A 362 -0.95 -5.69 -11.82
C SER A 362 -0.53 -6.65 -12.92
N LEU A 363 -0.53 -6.16 -14.15
CA LEU A 363 -0.07 -6.83 -15.35
C LEU A 363 0.65 -5.80 -16.23
N PRO A 364 1.40 -6.23 -17.28
CA PRO A 364 1.91 -5.30 -18.26
C PRO A 364 0.79 -4.39 -18.81
N THR A 365 1.04 -3.08 -18.90
CA THR A 365 0.04 -2.10 -19.35
C THR A 365 -0.64 -2.49 -20.67
N GLY A 366 0.06 -3.13 -21.61
CA GLY A 366 -0.58 -3.56 -22.87
C GLY A 366 -1.61 -4.69 -22.73
N GLU A 367 -1.67 -5.35 -21.58
CA GLU A 367 -2.44 -6.59 -21.37
C GLU A 367 -3.65 -6.42 -20.45
N LEU A 368 -3.87 -5.25 -19.82
CA LEU A 368 -4.96 -5.10 -18.85
C LEU A 368 -6.35 -5.24 -19.48
N GLY A 369 -6.53 -4.84 -20.75
CA GLY A 369 -7.79 -5.05 -21.47
C GLY A 369 -8.11 -6.54 -21.63
N ALA A 370 -7.15 -7.31 -22.14
CA ALA A 370 -7.29 -8.76 -22.28
C ALA A 370 -7.46 -9.46 -20.92
N PHE A 371 -6.82 -8.95 -19.86
CA PHE A 371 -7.01 -9.43 -18.51
C PHE A 371 -8.44 -9.21 -18.02
N ALA A 372 -8.98 -7.99 -18.17
CA ALA A 372 -10.35 -7.67 -17.75
C ALA A 372 -11.36 -8.58 -18.45
N GLU A 373 -11.24 -8.75 -19.77
CA GLU A 373 -12.11 -9.64 -20.57
C GLU A 373 -12.05 -11.10 -20.08
N ARG A 374 -10.84 -11.64 -19.87
CA ARG A 374 -10.66 -13.02 -19.40
C ARG A 374 -11.16 -13.22 -17.97
N CYS A 375 -10.90 -12.25 -17.10
CA CYS A 375 -11.33 -12.28 -15.71
C CYS A 375 -12.86 -12.24 -15.61
N GLU A 376 -13.49 -11.31 -16.33
CA GLU A 376 -14.95 -11.20 -16.39
C GLU A 376 -15.60 -12.47 -16.99
N ALA A 377 -15.03 -13.02 -18.06
CA ALA A 377 -15.51 -14.26 -18.66
C ALA A 377 -15.39 -15.46 -17.70
N ALA A 378 -14.27 -15.58 -16.98
CA ALA A 378 -14.06 -16.64 -15.99
C ALA A 378 -15.05 -16.53 -14.81
N LEU A 379 -15.26 -15.32 -14.30
CA LEU A 379 -16.22 -15.05 -13.23
C LEU A 379 -17.65 -15.36 -13.68
N ARG A 380 -18.09 -14.86 -14.85
CA ARG A 380 -19.44 -15.10 -15.39
C ARG A 380 -19.71 -16.56 -15.74
N ALA A 381 -18.69 -17.32 -16.13
CA ALA A 381 -18.85 -18.76 -16.39
C ALA A 381 -19.29 -19.53 -15.14
N ARG A 382 -18.92 -19.04 -13.95
CA ARG A 382 -19.26 -19.66 -12.66
C ARG A 382 -20.44 -18.96 -11.97
N TRP A 383 -20.52 -17.64 -12.06
CA TRP A 383 -21.57 -16.81 -11.48
C TRP A 383 -22.17 -15.91 -12.56
N PRO A 384 -23.21 -16.34 -13.27
CA PRO A 384 -23.79 -15.58 -14.38
C PRO A 384 -24.27 -14.17 -14.02
N ASP A 385 -24.70 -13.97 -12.77
CA ASP A 385 -25.22 -12.70 -12.25
C ASP A 385 -24.16 -11.83 -11.56
N VAL A 386 -22.87 -12.18 -11.67
CA VAL A 386 -21.78 -11.42 -11.05
C VAL A 386 -21.64 -10.04 -11.68
N THR A 387 -21.48 -9.03 -10.83
CA THR A 387 -21.09 -7.68 -11.24
C THR A 387 -19.57 -7.56 -11.14
N CYS A 388 -18.91 -7.18 -12.23
CA CYS A 388 -17.47 -6.94 -12.28
C CYS A 388 -17.22 -5.51 -12.75
N LEU A 389 -16.57 -4.70 -11.92
CA LEU A 389 -16.23 -3.31 -12.22
C LEU A 389 -14.70 -3.15 -12.20
N PHE A 390 -14.12 -2.75 -13.34
CA PHE A 390 -12.68 -2.58 -13.50
C PHE A 390 -12.30 -1.10 -13.64
N PHE A 391 -11.25 -0.69 -12.94
CA PHE A 391 -10.72 0.68 -12.97
C PHE A 391 -9.32 0.71 -12.39
N GLY A 392 -8.47 1.66 -12.75
CA GLY A 392 -7.10 1.67 -12.20
C GLY A 392 -6.11 2.60 -12.86
N HIS A 393 -4.89 2.52 -12.35
CA HIS A 393 -3.71 3.26 -12.80
C HIS A 393 -3.09 2.54 -14.02
N VAL A 394 -3.68 2.71 -15.21
CA VAL A 394 -3.18 2.03 -16.42
C VAL A 394 -1.74 2.42 -16.75
N GLY A 395 -1.34 3.64 -16.40
CA GLY A 395 0.02 4.14 -16.67
C GLY A 395 1.15 3.36 -15.98
N ASP A 396 0.87 2.67 -14.87
CA ASP A 396 1.83 1.82 -14.15
C ASP A 396 1.47 0.31 -14.15
N GLY A 397 0.36 -0.06 -14.80
CA GLY A 397 -0.04 -1.46 -14.97
C GLY A 397 -0.93 -2.00 -13.83
N ASN A 398 -1.45 -1.14 -12.96
CA ASN A 398 -2.36 -1.51 -11.88
C ASN A 398 -3.83 -1.51 -12.30
N VAL A 399 -4.59 -2.54 -11.92
CA VAL A 399 -6.06 -2.57 -12.05
C VAL A 399 -6.71 -3.03 -10.75
N HIS A 400 -7.72 -2.27 -10.33
CA HIS A 400 -8.65 -2.63 -9.26
C HIS A 400 -9.89 -3.30 -9.87
N ILE A 401 -10.41 -4.28 -9.15
CA ILE A 401 -11.59 -5.05 -9.56
C ILE A 401 -12.58 -5.07 -8.39
N GLY A 402 -13.71 -4.41 -8.56
CA GLY A 402 -14.86 -4.58 -7.68
C GLY A 402 -15.71 -5.73 -8.17
N VAL A 403 -15.79 -6.82 -7.41
CA VAL A 403 -16.64 -7.97 -7.71
C VAL A 403 -17.77 -8.05 -6.70
N SER A 404 -19.02 -7.99 -7.16
CA SER A 404 -20.21 -8.07 -6.31
C SER A 404 -21.11 -9.21 -6.75
N LEU A 405 -21.57 -9.99 -5.79
CA LEU A 405 -22.45 -11.13 -5.99
C LEU A 405 -23.59 -11.10 -4.96
N ALA A 406 -24.83 -10.89 -5.42
CA ALA A 406 -25.99 -10.94 -4.55
C ALA A 406 -26.20 -12.37 -4.02
N GLY A 407 -26.15 -12.56 -2.69
CA GLY A 407 -26.32 -13.87 -2.06
C GLY A 407 -25.04 -14.69 -1.87
N MET A 408 -23.87 -14.05 -1.97
CA MET A 408 -22.56 -14.66 -1.72
C MET A 408 -22.47 -15.36 -0.35
N THR A 409 -21.91 -16.56 -0.32
CA THR A 409 -21.55 -17.30 0.89
C THR A 409 -20.04 -17.21 1.17
N ASP A 410 -19.59 -17.59 2.38
CA ASP A 410 -18.15 -17.66 2.67
C ASP A 410 -17.40 -18.61 1.73
N ALA A 411 -18.04 -19.69 1.26
CA ALA A 411 -17.44 -20.61 0.29
C ALA A 411 -17.28 -19.99 -1.11
N ASP A 412 -18.06 -18.96 -1.43
CA ASP A 412 -17.92 -18.21 -2.68
C ASP A 412 -16.75 -17.23 -2.63
N LEU A 413 -16.38 -16.71 -1.45
CA LEU A 413 -15.22 -15.81 -1.29
C LEU A 413 -13.91 -16.48 -1.71
N ASP A 414 -13.60 -17.64 -1.15
CA ASP A 414 -12.39 -18.40 -1.51
C ASP A 414 -12.39 -18.77 -3.01
N ALA A 415 -13.56 -19.08 -3.54
CA ALA A 415 -13.72 -19.42 -4.95
C ALA A 415 -13.51 -18.21 -5.88
N LEU A 416 -13.94 -17.02 -5.48
CA LEU A 416 -13.74 -15.76 -6.21
C LEU A 416 -12.26 -15.42 -6.27
N ASP A 417 -11.58 -15.47 -5.12
CA ASP A 417 -10.13 -15.27 -5.03
C ASP A 417 -9.38 -16.23 -5.95
N HIS A 418 -9.70 -17.52 -5.88
CA HIS A 418 -9.07 -18.51 -6.74
C HIS A 418 -9.32 -18.24 -8.23
N CYS A 419 -10.52 -17.81 -8.59
CA CYS A 419 -10.88 -17.50 -9.98
C CYS A 419 -10.06 -16.32 -10.52
N VAL A 420 -10.05 -15.19 -9.80
CA VAL A 420 -9.33 -13.98 -10.22
C VAL A 420 -7.82 -14.24 -10.25
N TYR A 421 -7.26 -14.82 -9.18
CA TYR A 421 -5.81 -15.03 -9.08
C TYR A 421 -5.29 -16.13 -10.01
N ALA A 422 -6.14 -17.07 -10.44
CA ALA A 422 -5.77 -18.00 -11.51
C ALA A 422 -5.56 -17.28 -12.85
N VAL A 423 -6.42 -16.32 -13.21
CA VAL A 423 -6.22 -15.52 -14.43
C VAL A 423 -4.94 -14.68 -14.33
N VAL A 424 -4.69 -14.07 -13.16
CA VAL A 424 -3.44 -13.33 -12.89
C VAL A 424 -2.22 -14.22 -13.10
N ARG A 425 -2.21 -15.43 -12.52
CA ARG A 425 -1.12 -16.41 -12.69
C ARG A 425 -0.91 -16.75 -14.16
N ASP A 426 -1.99 -17.08 -14.86
CA ASP A 426 -1.93 -17.56 -16.25
C ASP A 426 -1.47 -16.47 -17.23
N MET A 427 -1.61 -15.20 -16.84
CA MET A 427 -1.10 -14.02 -17.57
C MET A 427 0.21 -13.47 -17.01
N GLY A 428 0.83 -14.13 -16.02
CA GLY A 428 2.11 -13.71 -15.45
C GLY A 428 2.07 -12.38 -14.67
N GLY A 429 0.92 -12.04 -14.10
CA GLY A 429 0.72 -10.82 -13.31
C GLY A 429 1.07 -10.94 -11.82
N SER A 430 0.86 -9.84 -11.10
CA SER A 430 0.96 -9.77 -9.64
C SER A 430 -0.41 -9.85 -8.98
N VAL A 431 -0.56 -10.73 -7.98
CA VAL A 431 -1.77 -10.83 -7.13
C VAL A 431 -1.94 -9.62 -6.19
N SER A 432 -0.89 -8.81 -6.04
CA SER A 432 -0.95 -7.52 -5.35
C SER A 432 -0.08 -6.49 -6.04
N ALA A 433 -0.68 -5.39 -6.45
CA ALA A 433 0.06 -4.27 -7.01
C ALA A 433 0.54 -3.33 -5.90
N GLU A 434 -0.35 -2.92 -5.00
CA GLU A 434 -0.05 -1.91 -3.97
C GLU A 434 -0.39 -2.35 -2.54
N HIS A 435 -1.43 -3.15 -2.35
CA HIS A 435 -1.99 -3.41 -1.00
C HIS A 435 -1.16 -4.36 -0.12
N GLY A 436 -0.14 -5.00 -0.67
CA GLY A 436 0.65 -6.03 -0.02
C GLY A 436 -0.02 -7.41 -0.01
N ILE A 437 0.69 -8.38 0.56
CA ILE A 437 0.26 -9.78 0.67
C ILE A 437 -0.53 -10.02 1.95
N GLY A 438 -0.01 -9.52 3.07
CA GLY A 438 -0.57 -9.68 4.40
C GLY A 438 -1.03 -11.10 4.71
N VAL A 439 -2.25 -11.23 5.23
CA VAL A 439 -2.91 -12.53 5.48
C VAL A 439 -3.65 -12.99 4.25
N LEU A 440 -4.41 -12.07 3.64
CA LEU A 440 -5.43 -12.38 2.62
C LEU A 440 -4.81 -13.05 1.38
N LYS A 441 -3.66 -12.54 0.91
CA LYS A 441 -3.07 -13.00 -0.36
C LYS A 441 -1.93 -13.99 -0.17
N ARG A 442 -1.62 -14.38 1.08
CA ARG A 442 -0.49 -15.28 1.39
C ARG A 442 -0.59 -16.61 0.66
N ALA A 443 -1.79 -17.20 0.59
CA ALA A 443 -2.03 -18.46 -0.11
C ALA A 443 -1.77 -18.37 -1.63
N TYR A 444 -1.83 -17.16 -2.19
CA TYR A 444 -1.68 -16.89 -3.62
C TYR A 444 -0.31 -16.33 -4.00
N LEU A 445 0.64 -16.19 -3.06
CA LEU A 445 1.97 -15.63 -3.35
C LEU A 445 2.69 -16.39 -4.48
N ALA A 446 2.51 -17.71 -4.56
CA ALA A 446 3.09 -18.56 -5.59
C ALA A 446 2.50 -18.35 -6.99
N HIS A 447 1.43 -17.56 -7.13
CA HIS A 447 0.89 -17.17 -8.44
C HIS A 447 1.70 -16.05 -9.09
N THR A 448 2.52 -15.33 -8.29
CA THR A 448 3.35 -14.22 -8.76
C THR A 448 4.84 -14.49 -8.55
N ARG A 449 5.21 -15.31 -7.57
CA ARG A 449 6.60 -15.59 -7.21
C ARG A 449 6.95 -17.05 -7.45
N SER A 450 8.13 -17.27 -8.02
CA SER A 450 8.72 -18.60 -8.14
C SER A 450 9.10 -19.18 -6.77
N ASP A 451 9.21 -20.51 -6.70
CA ASP A 451 9.69 -21.21 -5.51
C ASP A 451 11.07 -20.73 -5.05
N ALA A 452 11.94 -20.33 -6.00
CA ALA A 452 13.26 -19.81 -5.71
C ALA A 452 13.20 -18.43 -5.02
N GLU A 453 12.32 -17.54 -5.48
CA GLU A 453 12.09 -16.24 -4.85
C GLU A 453 11.50 -16.41 -3.44
N ILE A 454 10.46 -17.24 -3.29
CA ILE A 454 9.84 -17.51 -1.98
C ILE A 454 10.87 -18.17 -1.04
N GLY A 455 11.68 -19.10 -1.54
CA GLY A 455 12.77 -19.71 -0.79
C GLY A 455 13.82 -18.70 -0.32
N LEU A 456 14.14 -17.69 -1.13
CA LEU A 456 14.99 -16.57 -0.71
C LEU A 456 14.31 -15.71 0.36
N MET A 457 13.04 -15.37 0.21
CA MET A 457 12.28 -14.61 1.21
C MET A 457 12.27 -15.31 2.56
N ARG A 458 12.05 -16.64 2.58
CA ARG A 458 12.11 -17.45 3.81
C ARG A 458 13.49 -17.44 4.46
N ARG A 459 14.58 -17.48 3.67
CA ARG A 459 15.95 -17.38 4.20
C ARG A 459 16.21 -16.02 4.83
N LEU A 460 15.74 -14.93 4.20
CA LEU A 460 15.84 -13.59 4.77
C LEU A 460 15.04 -13.47 6.06
N LYS A 461 13.80 -13.99 6.09
CA LYS A 461 12.97 -14.04 7.29
C LYS A 461 13.65 -14.80 8.43
N ALA A 462 14.16 -16.00 8.17
CA ALA A 462 14.85 -16.80 9.17
C ALA A 462 16.15 -16.14 9.68
N ALA A 463 16.84 -15.37 8.84
CA ALA A 463 18.06 -14.67 9.22
C ALA A 463 17.78 -13.43 10.11
N LEU A 464 16.70 -12.70 9.86
CA LEU A 464 16.37 -11.45 10.57
C LEU A 464 15.40 -11.64 11.75
N ASP A 465 14.63 -12.73 11.75
CA ASP A 465 13.71 -13.11 12.81
C ASP A 465 13.68 -14.64 12.97
N PRO A 466 14.71 -15.23 13.58
CA PRO A 466 14.86 -16.68 13.70
C PRO A 466 13.78 -17.35 14.58
N LEU A 467 13.15 -16.60 15.48
CA LEU A 467 12.05 -17.10 16.32
C LEU A 467 10.67 -16.90 15.68
N GLY A 468 10.60 -16.21 14.54
CA GLY A 468 9.34 -15.93 13.85
C GLY A 468 8.39 -15.03 14.66
N ILE A 469 8.90 -14.18 15.55
CA ILE A 469 8.04 -13.33 16.40
C ILE A 469 7.48 -12.12 15.65
N LEU A 470 8.13 -11.64 14.59
CA LEU A 470 7.72 -10.45 13.86
C LEU A 470 6.65 -10.77 12.83
N ASN A 471 5.46 -10.25 13.11
CA ASN A 471 4.27 -10.30 12.27
C ASN A 471 3.96 -11.71 11.69
N PRO A 472 3.85 -12.75 12.55
CA PRO A 472 3.71 -14.11 12.09
C PRO A 472 2.41 -14.34 11.32
N GLY A 473 2.44 -15.35 10.46
CA GLY A 473 1.29 -15.78 9.68
C GLY A 473 0.94 -14.86 8.50
N LYS A 474 1.84 -13.93 8.14
CA LYS A 474 1.64 -12.94 7.07
C LYS A 474 2.80 -12.99 6.08
N VAL A 475 2.51 -12.65 4.82
CA VAL A 475 3.43 -12.68 3.67
C VAL A 475 3.91 -14.08 3.29
N LEU A 476 4.50 -14.86 4.20
CA LEU A 476 5.21 -16.14 3.93
C LEU A 476 4.64 -17.38 4.60
#